data_AF-A0A973ARN7-F1
#
_entry.id   AF-A0A973ARN7-F1
#
_cell.length_a   1.000
_cell.length_b   1.000
_cell.length_c   1.000
_cell.angle_alpha   90.00
_cell.angle_beta   90.00
_cell.angle_gamma   90.00
#
_symmetry.space_group_name_H-M   'P 1'
#
loop_
_entity.id
_entity.type
_entity.pdbx_description
1 polymer ?
#
loop_
_entity_poly.entity_id
_entity_poly.type
_entity_poly.pdbx_seq_one_letter_code
_entity_poly.pdbx_strand_id
1 'polypeptide(L)' 'MTTPVRITVTGAAGQIGYGILFRIASGQMLGPDTPVILQLLEVTPALGALNGVKMELDDCAYSPLVDVITTDDANIAF' A
#
# COMPACT_ATOMS: atom_id res chain seq x y z
N MET A 1 -5.86 -3.63 -20.54
CA MET A 1 -5.74 -3.57 -19.07
C MET A 1 -6.26 -2.21 -18.63
N THR A 2 -7.08 -2.17 -17.59
CA THR A 2 -7.54 -0.92 -16.96
C THR A 2 -6.37 -0.20 -16.31
N THR A 3 -6.38 1.13 -16.33
CA THR A 3 -5.35 1.94 -15.67
C THR A 3 -5.43 1.73 -14.15
N PRO A 4 -4.34 1.35 -13.46
CA PRO A 4 -4.34 1.16 -12.02
C PRO A 4 -4.71 2.43 -11.25
N VAL A 5 -5.52 2.26 -10.20
CA VAL A 5 -5.85 3.34 -9.26
C VAL A 5 -4.71 3.50 -8.27
N ARG A 6 -4.21 4.72 -8.08
CA ARG A 6 -3.18 5.03 -7.10
C ARG A 6 -3.83 5.46 -5.78
N ILE A 7 -3.43 4.84 -4.68
CA ILE A 7 -4.02 5.06 -3.36
C ILE A 7 -2.90 5.37 -2.38
N THR A 8 -2.91 6.59 -1.83
CA THR A 8 -1.98 6.97 -0.78
C THR A 8 -2.53 6.61 0.60
N VAL A 9 -1.73 5.94 1.42
CA VAL A 9 -2.03 5.65 2.82
C VAL A 9 -0.92 6.25 3.68
N THR A 10 -1.28 7.20 4.54
CA THR A 10 -0.36 7.80 5.51
C THR A 10 -0.43 7.05 6.83
N GLY A 11 0.63 7.12 7.64
CA GLY A 11 0.70 6.32 8.88
C GLY A 11 0.63 4.81 8.60
N ALA A 12 1.17 4.41 7.43
CA ALA A 12 0.95 3.09 6.85
C ALA A 12 1.55 1.94 7.67
N ALA A 13 2.55 2.22 8.52
CA ALA A 13 3.11 1.22 9.43
C ALA A 13 2.35 1.14 10.76
N GLY A 14 1.40 2.04 11.01
CA GLY A 14 0.53 1.99 12.19
C GLY A 14 -0.50 0.86 12.12
N GLN A 15 -1.10 0.51 13.26
CA GLN A 15 -2.01 -0.66 13.36
C GLN A 15 -3.24 -0.58 12.44
N ILE A 16 -3.79 0.63 12.24
CA ILE A 16 -4.91 0.83 11.31
C ILE A 16 -4.42 0.72 9.86
N GLY A 17 -3.26 1.32 9.56
CA GLY A 17 -2.59 1.20 8.26
C GLY A 17 -2.38 -0.27 7.90
N TYR A 18 -1.74 -1.02 8.79
CA TYR A 18 -1.54 -2.45 8.65
C TYR A 18 -2.85 -3.19 8.35
N GLY A 19 -3.91 -2.98 9.14
CA GLY A 19 -5.19 -3.66 8.92
C GLY A 19 -5.90 -3.29 7.61
N ILE A 20 -5.84 -2.02 7.17
CA ILE A 20 -6.57 -1.59 5.97
C ILE A 20 -5.85 -1.97 4.67
N LEU A 21 -4.52 -2.01 4.66
CA LEU A 21 -3.72 -2.23 3.46
C LEU A 21 -4.02 -3.57 2.78
N PHE A 22 -4.11 -4.67 3.54
CA PHE A 22 -4.45 -5.99 2.98
C PHE A 22 -5.89 -6.05 2.44
N ARG A 23 -6.81 -5.26 3.00
CA ARG A 23 -8.20 -5.17 2.50
C ARG A 23 -8.26 -4.39 1.19
N ILE A 24 -7.41 -3.38 1.02
CA ILE A 24 -7.28 -2.66 -0.25
C ILE A 24 -6.63 -3.56 -1.29
N ALA A 25 -5.47 -4.15 -0.96
CA ALA A 25 -4.69 -4.99 -1.87
C ALA A 25 -5.46 -6.22 -2.36
N SER A 26 -6.27 -6.85 -1.50
CA SER A 26 -7.14 -7.98 -1.87
C SER A 26 -8.33 -7.61 -2.76
N GLY A 27 -8.56 -6.32 -3.03
CA GLY A 27 -9.70 -5.84 -3.81
C GLY A 27 -11.00 -5.70 -3.02
N GLN A 28 -11.00 -5.85 -1.69
CA GLN A 28 -12.22 -5.71 -0.89
C GLN A 28 -12.80 -4.28 -0.92
N MET A 29 -11.95 -3.26 -1.15
CA MET A 29 -12.39 -1.86 -1.19
C MET A 29 -13.00 -1.44 -2.53
N LEU A 30 -12.34 -1.80 -3.65
CA LEU A 30 -12.69 -1.32 -5.01
C LEU A 30 -13.15 -2.43 -5.96
N GLY A 31 -13.23 -3.67 -5.48
CA GLY A 31 -13.52 -4.86 -6.29
C GLY A 31 -12.24 -5.58 -6.76
N PRO A 32 -12.32 -6.91 -7.00
CA PRO A 32 -11.17 -7.73 -7.38
C PRO A 32 -10.64 -7.44 -8.80
N ASP A 33 -11.44 -6.79 -9.65
CA ASP A 33 -11.05 -6.46 -11.03
C ASP A 33 -10.42 -5.07 -11.17
N THR A 34 -10.30 -4.32 -10.07
CA THR A 34 -9.70 -2.97 -10.05
C THR A 34 -8.22 -3.07 -9.66
N PRO A 35 -7.27 -2.93 -10.59
CA PRO A 35 -5.86 -2.91 -10.25
C PRO A 35 -5.51 -1.67 -9.42
N VAL A 36 -4.64 -1.83 -8.42
CA VAL A 36 -4.25 -0.77 -7.49
C VAL A 36 -2.73 -0.67 -7.34
N ILE A 37 -2.26 0.56 -7.10
CA ILE A 37 -0.89 0.86 -6.65
C ILE A 37 -1.01 1.53 -5.28
N LEU A 38 -0.31 0.98 -4.30
CA LEU A 38 -0.28 1.54 -2.94
C LEU A 38 0.92 2.48 -2.78
N GLN A 39 0.66 3.72 -2.37
CA GLN A 39 1.68 4.70 -2.00
C GLN A 39 1.67 4.86 -0.48
N LEU A 40 2.65 4.28 0.18
CA LEU A 40 2.71 4.20 1.64
C LEU A 40 3.64 5.28 2.19
N LEU A 41 3.08 6.18 2.99
CA LEU A 41 3.80 7.30 3.61
C LEU A 41 3.94 7.07 5.12
N GLU A 42 5.16 7.22 5.61
CA GLU A 42 5.47 7.26 7.03
C GLU A 42 6.50 8.32 7.39
N VAL A 43 6.67 8.56 8.68
CA VAL A 43 7.82 9.32 9.18
C VAL A 43 9.10 8.49 9.07
N THR A 44 10.26 9.14 8.87
CA THR A 44 11.57 8.47 8.73
C THR A 44 11.86 7.40 9.79
N PRO A 45 11.56 7.61 11.10
CA PRO A 45 11.78 6.59 12.13
C PRO A 45 10.98 5.30 11.93
N ALA A 46 9.87 5.33 11.18
CA ALA A 46 8.99 4.19 10.93
C ALA A 46 9.29 3.48 9.61
N LEU A 47 10.25 3.93 8.80
CA LEU A 47 10.57 3.31 7.50
C LEU A 47 10.98 1.83 7.60
N GLY A 48 11.64 1.44 8.70
CA GLY A 48 11.97 0.02 8.93
C GLY A 48 10.72 -0.85 9.07
N ALA A 49 9.73 -0.38 9.83
CA ALA A 49 8.44 -1.06 9.97
C ALA A 49 7.64 -1.01 8.66
N LEU A 50 7.66 0.13 7.96
CA LEU A 50 7.00 0.30 6.67
C LEU A 50 7.52 -0.69 5.60
N ASN A 51 8.84 -0.91 5.56
CA ASN A 51 9.44 -1.91 4.69
C ASN A 51 8.99 -3.33 5.06
N GLY A 52 8.79 -3.61 6.37
CA GLY A 52 8.13 -4.83 6.85
C GLY A 52 6.76 -5.03 6.21
N VAL A 53 5.90 -4.01 6.28
CA VAL A 53 4.55 -4.05 5.69
C VAL A 53 4.60 -4.29 4.18
N LYS A 54 5.54 -3.64 3.47
CA LYS A 54 5.73 -3.89 2.04
C LYS A 54 6.10 -5.34 1.75
N MET A 55 7.04 -5.92 2.50
CA MET A 55 7.42 -7.33 2.32
C MET A 55 6.21 -8.25 2.49
N GLU A 56 5.37 -8.02 3.50
CA GLU A 56 4.17 -8.83 3.73
C GLU A 56 3.12 -8.66 2.62
N LEU A 57 2.95 -7.45 2.09
CA LEU A 57 2.06 -7.20 0.95
C LEU A 57 2.55 -7.91 -0.33
N ASP A 58 3.85 -7.86 -0.59
CA ASP A 58 4.48 -8.52 -1.74
C ASP A 58 4.34 -10.05 -1.62
N ASP A 59 4.50 -10.64 -0.42
CA ASP A 59 4.33 -12.08 -0.15
C ASP A 59 2.88 -12.57 -0.32
N CYS A 60 1.89 -11.70 -0.14
CA CYS A 60 0.47 -12.08 -0.33
C CYS A 60 0.12 -12.37 -1.79
N ALA A 61 0.92 -11.89 -2.75
CA ALA A 61 0.70 -12.09 -4.19
C ALA A 61 -0.74 -11.76 -4.65
N TYR A 62 -1.33 -10.70 -4.11
CA TYR A 62 -2.69 -10.29 -4.48
C TYR A 62 -2.75 -9.87 -5.95
N SER A 63 -3.57 -10.57 -6.73
CA SER A 63 -3.75 -10.26 -8.16
C SER A 63 -4.11 -8.80 -8.47
N PRO A 64 -4.89 -8.07 -7.65
CA PRO A 64 -5.19 -6.65 -7.91
C PRO A 64 -4.04 -5.70 -7.54
N LEU A 65 -3.08 -6.11 -6.71
CA LEU A 65 -1.99 -5.27 -6.25
C LEU A 65 -0.87 -5.26 -7.30
N VAL A 66 -0.72 -4.13 -8.00
CA VAL A 66 0.25 -3.98 -9.09
C VAL A 66 1.62 -3.55 -8.57
N ASP A 67 1.66 -2.64 -7.59
CA ASP A 67 2.90 -2.13 -7.01
C ASP A 67 2.67 -1.53 -5.61
N VAL A 68 3.74 -1.46 -4.82
CA VAL A 68 3.79 -0.83 -3.50
C VAL A 68 5.02 0.07 -3.44
N ILE A 69 4.77 1.38 -3.34
CA ILE A 69 5.78 2.43 -3.21
C ILE A 69 5.82 2.85 -1.74
N THR A 70 6.99 2.79 -1.11
CA THR A 70 7.21 3.26 0.26
C THR A 70 8.07 4.53 0.26
N THR A 71 7.72 5.51 1.08
CA THR A 71 8.47 6.77 1.16
C THR A 71 8.20 7.51 2.48
N ASP A 72 9.10 8.40 2.86
CA ASP A 72 8.87 9.45 3.87
C ASP A 72 8.73 10.86 3.27
N ASP A 73 8.73 10.98 1.93
CA ASP A 73 8.51 12.24 1.21
C ASP A 73 7.06 12.35 0.72
N ALA A 74 6.34 13.35 1.21
CA ALA A 74 4.98 13.64 0.80
C ALA A 74 4.86 13.93 -0.71
N ASN A 75 5.88 14.50 -1.36
CA ASN A 75 5.85 14.79 -2.80
C ASN A 75 5.97 13.53 -3.67
N ILE A 76 6.49 12.44 -3.10
CA ILE A 76 6.52 11.13 -3.75
C ILE A 76 5.21 10.37 -3.45
N ALA A 77 4.64 10.58 -2.27
CA ALA A 77 3.44 9.88 -1.82
C ALA A 77 2.14 10.39 -2.46
N PHE A 78 2.05 11.66 -2.84
CA PHE A 78 0.86 12.29 -3.42
C PHE A 78 1.07 12.64 -4.90
#